data_AF-A0A4V3SY32-F1
#
_entry.id   AF-A0A4V3SY32-F1
#
_cell.length_a   1.000
_cell.length_b   1.000
_cell.length_c   1.000
_cell.angle_alpha   90.00
_cell.angle_beta   90.00
_cell.angle_gamma   90.00
#
_symmetry.space_group_name_H-M   'P 1'
#
loop_
_entity.id
_entity.type
_entity.pdbx_description
1 polymer ?
#
loop_
_entity_poly.entity_id
_entity_poly.type
_entity_poly.pdbx_seq_one_letter_code
_entity_poly.pdbx_strand_id
1 'polypeptide(L)' 'DPKVFKIKDDRQMILDLLRQERIMCVQGTGFNWPEPDHFRIVTLPAAEDLKEAVTRIGHFLDGYSQP' A
#
# COMPACT_ATOMS: atom_id res chain seq x y z
N ASP A 1 -1.85 -6.11 8.94
CA ASP A 1 -1.35 -6.48 10.28
C ASP A 1 0.17 -6.61 10.19
N PRO A 2 0.95 -5.87 11.01
CA PRO A 2 2.41 -5.99 11.09
C PRO A 2 2.94 -7.40 11.38
N LYS A 3 2.12 -8.28 11.95
CA LYS A 3 2.44 -9.70 12.17
C LYS A 3 2.46 -10.49 10.86
N VAL A 4 1.71 -10.04 9.85
CA VAL A 4 1.61 -10.66 8.52
C VAL A 4 2.58 -9.99 7.56
N PHE A 5 2.58 -8.66 7.51
CA PHE A 5 3.42 -7.87 6.60
C PHE A 5 4.45 -7.08 7.40
N LYS A 6 5.72 -7.44 7.27
CA LYS A 6 6.84 -6.83 8.00
C LYS A 6 7.31 -5.52 7.36
N ILE A 7 6.43 -4.54 7.30
CA ILE A 7 6.73 -3.19 6.79
C ILE A 7 7.39 -2.37 7.90
N LYS A 8 8.58 -1.82 7.63
CA LYS A 8 9.35 -0.97 8.54
C LYS A 8 9.28 0.51 8.14
N ASP A 9 9.16 0.79 6.85
CA ASP A 9 8.95 2.14 6.29
C ASP A 9 7.80 2.09 5.28
N ASP A 10 6.68 2.72 5.60
CA ASP A 10 5.49 2.76 4.76
C ASP A 10 5.70 3.63 3.51
N ARG A 11 6.61 4.61 3.52
CA ARG A 11 6.97 5.39 2.32
C ARG A 11 7.69 4.52 1.31
N GLN A 12 8.61 3.67 1.78
CA GLN A 12 9.35 2.75 0.91
C GLN A 12 8.39 1.70 0.30
N MET A 13 7.48 1.15 1.11
CA MET A 13 6.44 0.24 0.60
C MET A 13 5.59 0.87 -0.50
N ILE A 14 5.15 2.12 -0.30
CA ILE A 14 4.33 2.84 -1.29
C ILE A 14 5.14 3.17 -2.56
N LEU A 15 6.42 3.50 -2.42
CA LEU A 15 7.32 3.71 -3.57
C LEU A 15 7.49 2.43 -4.39
N ASP A 16 7.65 1.28 -3.73
CA ASP A 16 7.79 -0.01 -4.38
C ASP A 16 6.49 -0.45 -5.06
N LEU A 17 5.34 -0.25 -4.40
CA LEU A 17 4.02 -0.46 -4.98
C LEU A 17 3.82 0.39 -6.24
N LEU A 18 4.21 1.68 -6.20
CA LEU A 18 4.11 2.56 -7.37
C LEU A 18 5.01 2.08 -8.53
N ARG A 19 6.21 1.59 -8.22
CA ARG A 19 7.15 1.10 -9.25
C ARG A 19 6.68 -0.20 -9.90
N GLN A 20 6.20 -1.15 -9.10
CA GLN A 20 5.79 -2.46 -9.56
C GLN A 20 4.38 -2.44 -10.17
N GLU A 21 3.42 -1.88 -9.46
CA GLU A 21 2.01 -1.94 -9.82
C GLU A 21 1.50 -0.64 -10.46
N ARG A 22 2.28 0.43 -10.54
CA ARG A 22 1.81 1.73 -11.04
C ARG A 22 0.58 2.27 -10.27
N ILE A 23 0.43 1.84 -9.02
CA ILE A 23 -0.62 2.29 -8.11
C ILE A 23 -0.01 3.33 -7.17
N MET A 24 -0.54 4.56 -7.21
CA MET A 24 -0.14 5.62 -6.29
C MET A 24 -1.09 5.65 -5.08
N CYS A 25 -0.52 5.58 -3.89
CA CYS A 25 -1.24 5.71 -2.62
C CYS A 25 -0.49 6.69 -1.71
N VAL A 26 -1.10 7.07 -0.59
CA VAL A 26 -0.42 7.93 0.40
C VAL A 26 -0.14 7.10 1.64
N GLN A 27 1.10 7.11 2.11
CA GLN A 27 1.52 6.42 3.32
C GLN A 27 0.83 7.00 4.57
N GLY A 28 0.64 6.18 5.61
CA GLY A 28 -0.04 6.56 6.85
C GLY A 28 0.74 7.59 7.66
N THR A 29 2.07 7.46 7.72
CA THR A 29 2.97 8.40 8.40
C THR A 29 2.88 9.83 7.83
N GLY A 30 2.43 9.97 6.57
CA GLY A 30 2.13 11.27 5.94
C GLY A 30 0.94 12.01 6.58
N PHE A 31 0.16 11.33 7.42
CA PHE A 31 -0.96 11.88 8.19
C PHE A 31 -0.66 12.00 9.68
N ASN A 32 0.62 11.96 10.10
CA ASN A 32 1.04 11.87 11.50
C ASN A 32 0.53 10.61 12.23
N TRP A 33 0.25 9.54 11.50
CA TRP A 33 -0.02 8.25 12.10
C TRP A 33 1.29 7.67 12.68
N PRO A 34 1.30 7.16 13.92
CA PRO A 34 2.53 6.85 14.66
C PRO A 34 3.30 5.64 14.12
N GLU A 35 2.61 4.70 13.46
CA GLU A 35 3.17 3.41 13.05
C GLU A 35 3.18 3.26 11.52
N PRO A 36 4.16 2.58 10.90
CA PRO A 36 4.21 2.39 9.45
C PRO A 36 3.29 1.23 8.98
N ASP A 37 2.08 1.15 9.52
CA ASP A 37 1.15 0.04 9.33
C ASP A 37 -0.15 0.43 8.61
N HIS A 38 -0.26 1.69 8.18
CA HIS A 38 -1.41 2.23 7.45
C HIS A 38 -1.00 2.92 6.15
N PHE A 39 -1.93 2.98 5.21
CA PHE A 39 -1.89 3.85 4.02
C PHE A 39 -3.33 4.23 3.64
N ARG A 40 -3.47 5.24 2.79
CA ARG A 40 -4.76 5.79 2.38
C ARG A 40 -4.97 5.65 0.88
N ILE A 41 -6.17 5.19 0.53
CA ILE A 41 -6.72 5.19 -0.84
C ILE A 41 -7.91 6.16 -0.93
N VAL A 42 -8.26 6.56 -2.16
CA VAL A 42 -9.48 7.33 -2.44
C VAL A 42 -10.49 6.45 -3.16
N THR A 43 -11.77 6.57 -2.79
CA THR A 43 -12.87 5.77 -3.36
C THR A 43 -13.63 6.53 -4.45
N LEU A 44 -12.95 7.45 -5.15
CA LEU A 44 -13.50 8.21 -6.28
C LEU A 44 -13.61 7.40 -7.59
N PRO A 45 -12.69 6.46 -7.91
CA PRO A 45 -12.80 5.61 -9.10
C PRO A 45 -14.04 4.70 -9.07
N ALA A 46 -14.36 4.08 -10.22
CA ALA A 46 -15.46 3.13 -10.28
C ALA A 46 -15.17 1.87 -9.45
N ALA A 47 -16.23 1.15 -9.05
CA ALA A 47 -16.10 -0.04 -8.22
C ALA A 47 -15.20 -1.11 -8.85
N GLU A 48 -15.25 -1.29 -10.18
CA GLU A 48 -14.39 -2.24 -10.90
C GLU A 48 -12.92 -1.83 -10.86
N ASP A 49 -12.61 -0.54 -11.04
CA ASP A 49 -11.23 -0.03 -10.94
C ASP A 49 -10.68 -0.20 -9.51
N LEU A 50 -11.51 0.08 -8.50
CA LEU A 50 -11.15 -0.12 -7.10
C LEU A 50 -10.89 -1.60 -6.80
N LYS A 51 -11.73 -2.49 -7.31
CA LYS A 51 -11.57 -3.93 -7.14
C LYS A 51 -10.28 -4.43 -7.78
N GLU A 52 -9.95 -3.97 -8.98
CA GLU A 52 -8.68 -4.29 -9.65
C GLU A 52 -7.50 -3.77 -8.82
N ALA A 53 -7.52 -2.50 -8.43
CA ALA A 53 -6.44 -1.89 -7.66
C ALA A 53 -6.20 -2.61 -6.32
N VAL A 54 -7.26 -2.95 -5.58
CA VAL A 54 -7.16 -3.68 -4.31
C VAL A 54 -6.63 -5.10 -4.52
N THR A 55 -7.05 -5.78 -5.58
CA THR A 55 -6.55 -7.12 -5.92
C THR A 55 -5.04 -7.09 -6.20
N ARG A 56 -4.59 -6.09 -6.96
CA ARG A 56 -3.17 -5.90 -7.28
C ARG A 56 -2.33 -5.52 -6.07
N ILE A 57 -2.87 -4.69 -5.17
CA ILE A 57 -2.24 -4.42 -3.87
C ILE A 57 -2.09 -5.73 -3.06
N GLY A 58 -3.10 -6.58 -3.05
CA GLY A 58 -3.02 -7.90 -2.41
C GLY A 58 -1.88 -8.75 -2.97
N HIS A 59 -1.82 -8.90 -4.29
CA HIS A 59 -0.74 -9.66 -4.94
C HIS A 59 0.66 -9.09 -4.68
N PHE A 60 0.80 -7.76 -4.64
CA PHE A 60 2.04 -7.11 -4.25
C PHE A 60 2.43 -7.50 -2.82
N LEU A 61 1.49 -7.37 -1.87
CA LEU A 61 1.75 -7.64 -0.46
C LEU A 61 2.11 -9.10 -0.17
N ASP A 62 1.53 -10.06 -0.89
CA ASP A 62 1.81 -11.50 -0.71
C ASP A 62 3.27 -11.87 -1.00
N GLY A 63 3.92 -11.16 -1.95
CA GLY A 63 5.31 -11.38 -2.34
C GLY A 63 6.29 -10.35 -1.80
N TYR A 64 5.81 -9.31 -1.12
CA TYR A 64 6.65 -8.17 -0.74
C TYR A 64 7.47 -8.45 0.52
N SER A 65 8.79 -8.41 0.36
CA SER A 65 9.74 -8.28 1.46
C SER A 65 10.46 -6.96 1.31
N GLN A 66 10.26 -6.06 2.26
CA GLN A 66 11.00 -4.80 2.28
C GLN A 66 12.50 -5.09 2.44
N PRO A 67 13.38 -4.42 1.66
CA PRO A 67 14.82 -4.58 1.76
C PRO A 67 15.40 -4.23 3.15
#